data_AF-A0A1B0CVT1-F1
#
_entry.id   AF-A0A1B0CVT1-F1
#
_cell.length_a   1.000
_cell.length_b   1.000
_cell.length_c   1.000
_cell.angle_alpha   90.00
_cell.angle_beta   90.00
_cell.angle_gamma   90.00
#
_symmetry.space_group_name_H-M   'P 1'
#
loop_
_entity.id
_entity.type
_entity.pdbx_description
1 polymer ?
#
loop_
_entity_poly.entity_id
_entity_poly.type
_entity_poly.pdbx_seq_one_letter_code
_entity_poly.pdbx_strand_id
1 'polypeptide(L)'
;MLCNLSPLLHPQVVPFVHHMEVFHCDTDPNAEIPAYNGDCNDAPAETKVCSKVSSLWAMGASTFTYPPETGLPIGGKDYNPYMRLEVHFNNPDLVNGTVDSSGMRLKIVSKLRKFDAAVMELGLEYTDKMAIPPRQVGFPLSGYCIAECTDAALPPEGITVFGSQLHTHLRGVRVITRHFRGLRELHELNRDDFYSHHFQEIRQLRRKPVVKPGDALVTTCYYNTLEYRNATLGGFSISDEMCVNYIHYYPATKLEVCKSSVSERTLSDYFSC
;
A
#
# COMPACT_ATOMS: atom_id res chain seq x y z
N MET A 1 18.13 -11.01 0.02
CA MET A 1 16.70 -10.90 0.43
C MET A 1 16.54 -10.00 1.63
N LEU A 2 15.58 -9.10 1.57
CA LEU A 2 15.14 -8.26 2.67
C LEU A 2 14.29 -9.09 3.65
N CYS A 3 14.56 -8.96 4.95
CA CYS A 3 13.92 -9.79 5.98
C CYS A 3 13.42 -9.03 7.20
N ASN A 4 13.94 -7.82 7.47
CA ASN A 4 13.40 -6.96 8.54
C ASN A 4 13.41 -5.50 8.09
N LEU A 5 12.42 -4.78 8.57
CA LEU A 5 12.19 -3.35 8.33
C LEU A 5 12.02 -2.67 9.68
N SER A 6 12.90 -1.74 10.03
CA SER A 6 12.83 -1.01 11.29
C SER A 6 12.99 0.49 11.07
N PRO A 7 12.25 1.35 11.79
CA PRO A 7 12.48 2.78 11.75
C PRO A 7 13.84 3.15 12.35
N LEU A 8 14.45 4.20 11.84
CA LEU A 8 15.56 4.93 12.44
C LEU A 8 15.11 6.36 12.64
N LEU A 9 14.78 6.74 13.87
CA LEU A 9 14.29 8.07 14.19
C LEU A 9 15.42 8.89 14.82
N HIS A 10 15.65 10.08 14.28
CA HIS A 10 16.60 11.02 14.86
C HIS A 10 16.02 11.61 16.16
N PRO A 11 16.71 11.53 17.31
CA PRO A 11 16.13 11.82 18.62
C PRO A 11 15.45 13.19 18.76
N GLN A 12 15.96 14.21 18.07
CA GLN A 12 15.44 15.59 18.17
C GLN A 12 14.15 15.82 17.36
N VAL A 13 13.85 14.96 16.38
CA VAL A 13 12.68 15.13 15.50
C VAL A 13 11.67 13.99 15.61
N VAL A 14 11.86 13.05 16.55
CA VAL A 14 10.89 11.97 16.82
C VAL A 14 9.44 12.49 16.91
N PRO A 15 9.15 13.64 17.55
CA PRO A 15 7.78 14.16 17.62
C PRO A 15 7.21 14.61 16.26
N PHE A 16 8.07 14.91 15.29
CA PHE A 16 7.68 15.43 13.98
C PHE A 16 7.56 14.33 12.93
N VAL A 17 8.32 13.24 13.02
CA VAL A 17 8.28 12.16 12.02
C VAL A 17 7.00 11.35 12.19
N HIS A 18 6.05 11.55 11.28
CA HIS A 18 4.73 10.97 11.36
C HIS A 18 4.64 9.61 10.66
N HIS A 19 5.20 9.49 9.45
CA HIS A 19 5.39 8.20 8.77
C HIS A 19 6.57 8.27 7.78
N MET A 20 7.06 7.10 7.38
CA MET A 20 8.14 6.93 6.41
C MET A 20 7.81 5.80 5.43
N GLU A 21 8.08 6.01 4.16
CA GLU A 21 7.86 5.05 3.09
C GLU A 21 9.13 4.87 2.25
N VAL A 22 9.44 3.63 1.87
CA VAL A 22 10.55 3.30 0.98
C VAL A 22 10.00 2.69 -0.29
N PHE A 23 10.27 3.33 -1.41
CA PHE A 23 9.88 2.88 -2.73
C PHE A 23 11.10 2.37 -3.50
N HIS A 24 10.90 1.29 -4.25
CA HIS A 24 11.84 0.82 -5.26
C HIS A 24 11.51 1.45 -6.62
N CYS A 25 12.56 1.83 -7.35
CA CYS A 25 12.46 2.36 -8.71
C CYS A 25 12.38 1.19 -9.70
N ASP A 26 11.15 0.76 -10.03
CA ASP A 26 10.92 -0.36 -10.95
C ASP A 26 11.02 0.11 -12.41
N THR A 27 12.25 0.17 -12.90
CA THR A 27 12.61 0.61 -14.25
C THR A 27 13.81 -0.21 -14.76
N ASP A 28 14.33 0.13 -15.95
CA ASP A 28 15.51 -0.54 -16.53
C ASP A 28 16.64 -0.66 -15.46
N PRO A 29 17.27 -1.83 -15.31
CA PRO A 29 18.31 -2.04 -14.30
C PRO A 29 19.50 -1.08 -14.40
N ASN A 30 19.74 -0.51 -15.58
CA ASN A 30 20.82 0.45 -15.85
C ASN A 30 20.32 1.90 -15.92
N ALA A 31 19.02 2.16 -15.73
CA ALA A 31 18.51 3.52 -15.66
C ALA A 31 19.03 4.22 -14.39
N GLU A 32 19.64 5.38 -14.60
CA GLU A 32 20.13 6.26 -13.55
C GLU A 32 18.99 7.14 -13.02
N ILE A 33 18.80 7.16 -11.71
CA ILE A 33 17.82 8.05 -11.05
C ILE A 33 18.58 9.21 -10.40
N PRO A 34 18.21 10.47 -10.66
CA PRO A 34 18.93 11.61 -10.11
C PRO A 34 18.83 11.62 -8.58
N ALA A 35 19.95 11.88 -7.91
CA ALA A 35 19.96 12.08 -6.47
C ALA A 35 19.18 13.35 -6.12
N TYR A 36 18.19 13.20 -5.24
CA TYR A 36 17.34 14.29 -4.80
C TYR A 36 17.08 14.20 -3.30
N ASN A 37 17.12 15.34 -2.62
CA ASN A 37 16.74 15.50 -1.22
C ASN A 37 16.05 16.86 -1.07
N GLY A 38 14.75 16.84 -0.82
CA GLY A 38 13.92 18.04 -0.78
C GLY A 38 12.44 17.71 -0.71
N ASP A 39 11.60 18.71 -0.95
CA ASP A 39 10.15 18.57 -0.97
C ASP A 39 9.70 17.62 -2.09
N CYS A 40 8.79 16.70 -1.77
CA CYS A 40 8.28 15.74 -2.75
C CYS A 40 7.56 16.43 -3.93
N ASN A 41 7.02 17.63 -3.74
CA ASN A 41 6.38 18.42 -4.79
C ASN A 41 7.38 18.97 -5.82
N ASP A 42 8.62 19.20 -5.40
CA ASP A 42 9.71 19.72 -6.24
C ASP A 42 10.62 18.61 -6.79
N ALA A 43 10.29 17.35 -6.52
CA ALA A 43 11.09 16.20 -6.94
C ALA A 43 11.11 16.07 -8.48
N PRO A 44 12.27 15.74 -9.09
CA PRO A 44 12.39 15.52 -10.53
C PRO A 44 11.42 14.45 -11.03
N ALA A 45 10.87 14.63 -12.24
CA ALA A 45 9.89 13.72 -12.80
C ALA A 45 10.41 12.27 -12.92
N GLU A 46 11.71 12.11 -13.12
CA GLU A 46 12.41 10.82 -13.20
C GLU A 46 12.29 10.03 -11.89
N THR A 47 12.16 10.69 -10.74
CA THR A 47 12.01 10.02 -9.43
C THR A 47 10.60 9.43 -9.24
N LYS A 48 9.63 9.81 -10.09
CA LYS A 48 8.24 9.32 -10.01
C LYS A 48 8.11 7.85 -10.40
N VAL A 49 9.10 7.28 -11.11
CA VAL A 49 9.14 5.85 -11.40
C VAL A 49 9.32 5.00 -10.12
N CYS A 50 9.83 5.61 -9.04
CA CYS A 50 9.97 4.99 -7.73
C CYS A 50 8.64 4.99 -7.00
N SER A 51 7.77 4.05 -7.38
CA SER A 51 6.40 3.93 -6.86
C SER A 51 6.11 2.57 -6.22
N LYS A 52 7.01 1.59 -6.38
CA LYS A 52 6.84 0.25 -5.82
C LYS A 52 7.15 0.24 -4.33
N VAL A 53 6.12 0.18 -3.49
CA VAL A 53 6.29 0.18 -2.02
C VAL A 53 7.09 -1.06 -1.58
N SER A 54 8.24 -0.83 -0.98
CA SER A 54 9.12 -1.88 -0.43
C SER A 54 9.07 -1.97 1.09
N SER A 55 8.77 -0.85 1.76
CA SER A 55 8.67 -0.72 3.21
C SER A 55 7.84 0.49 3.59
N LEU A 56 7.11 0.39 4.69
CA LEU A 56 6.37 1.51 5.28
C LEU A 56 6.42 1.42 6.81
N TRP A 57 6.46 2.57 7.46
CA TRP A 57 6.40 2.73 8.90
C TRP A 57 5.53 3.93 9.27
N ALA A 58 4.69 3.82 10.30
CA ALA A 58 4.01 4.95 10.92
C ALA A 58 4.25 4.98 12.44
N MET A 59 4.05 6.15 13.05
CA MET A 59 4.20 6.34 14.51
C MET A 59 3.48 5.28 15.32
N GLY A 60 4.25 4.49 16.10
CA GLY A 60 3.72 3.41 16.94
C GLY A 60 3.88 2.01 16.34
N ALA A 61 4.17 1.91 15.04
CA ALA A 61 4.53 0.65 14.41
C ALA A 61 5.90 0.17 14.91
N SER A 62 6.01 -1.13 15.18
CA SER A 62 7.28 -1.77 15.54
C SER A 62 8.01 -2.31 14.30
N THR A 63 9.08 -3.07 14.51
CA THR A 63 9.82 -3.69 13.39
C THR A 63 8.96 -4.73 12.67
N PHE A 64 8.81 -4.60 11.36
CA PHE A 64 8.18 -5.63 10.54
C PHE A 64 9.20 -6.72 10.19
N THR A 65 8.91 -7.96 10.60
CA THR A 65 9.79 -9.11 10.41
C THR A 65 9.15 -10.12 9.44
N TYR A 66 9.83 -10.41 8.33
CA TYR A 66 9.38 -11.43 7.40
C TYR A 66 9.46 -12.83 8.04
N PRO A 67 8.45 -13.70 7.82
CA PRO A 67 8.47 -15.07 8.33
C PRO A 67 9.74 -15.83 7.91
N PRO A 68 10.32 -16.70 8.75
CA PRO A 68 11.60 -17.38 8.47
C PRO A 68 11.69 -18.09 7.11
N GLU A 69 10.55 -18.55 6.60
CA GLU A 69 10.39 -19.23 5.32
C GLU A 69 10.52 -18.31 4.10
N THR A 70 10.43 -16.98 4.27
CA THR A 70 10.35 -16.04 3.15
C THR A 70 11.09 -14.72 3.32
N GLY A 71 11.48 -14.06 2.24
CA GLY A 71 12.03 -12.71 2.23
C GLY A 71 11.76 -12.02 0.90
N LEU A 72 11.75 -10.69 0.88
CA LEU A 72 11.54 -9.94 -0.35
C LEU A 72 12.85 -9.93 -1.17
N PRO A 73 12.85 -10.38 -2.43
CA PRO A 73 14.01 -10.27 -3.31
C PRO A 73 14.44 -8.81 -3.48
N ILE A 74 15.75 -8.57 -3.42
CA ILE A 74 16.34 -7.23 -3.53
C ILE A 74 17.73 -7.38 -4.14
N GLY A 75 18.02 -6.57 -5.16
CA GLY A 75 19.25 -6.67 -5.96
C GLY A 75 19.22 -7.79 -7.00
N GLY A 76 20.30 -7.91 -7.77
CA GLY A 76 20.41 -8.80 -8.93
C GLY A 76 20.74 -8.03 -10.20
N LYS A 77 20.95 -8.75 -11.31
CA LYS A 77 21.25 -8.12 -12.61
C LYS A 77 20.05 -7.38 -13.21
N ASP A 78 18.85 -7.88 -12.90
CA ASP A 78 17.59 -7.35 -13.42
C ASP A 78 16.89 -6.43 -12.40
N TYR A 79 17.62 -5.91 -11.41
CA TYR A 79 17.08 -5.08 -10.33
C TYR A 79 17.73 -3.70 -10.35
N ASN A 80 16.95 -2.66 -10.59
CA ASN A 80 17.45 -1.29 -10.50
C ASN A 80 17.84 -0.94 -9.04
N PRO A 81 19.04 -0.39 -8.80
CA PRO A 81 19.57 -0.24 -7.44
C PRO A 81 18.98 0.95 -6.66
N TYR A 82 18.20 1.81 -7.30
CA TYR A 82 17.70 3.04 -6.68
C TYR A 82 16.47 2.81 -5.81
N MET A 83 16.41 3.56 -4.71
CA MET A 83 15.28 3.62 -3.81
C MET A 83 14.97 5.06 -3.45
N ARG A 84 13.69 5.37 -3.26
CA ARG A 84 13.22 6.65 -2.74
C ARG A 84 12.74 6.45 -1.31
N LEU A 85 13.25 7.26 -0.38
CA LEU A 85 12.70 7.39 0.96
C LEU A 85 11.83 8.65 0.99
N GLU A 86 10.59 8.50 1.40
CA GLU A 86 9.65 9.58 1.64
C GLU A 86 9.38 9.67 3.14
N VAL A 87 9.49 10.88 3.71
CA VAL A 87 9.30 11.14 5.14
C VAL A 87 8.25 12.22 5.29
N HIS A 88 7.15 11.89 5.94
CA HIS A 88 6.12 12.85 6.26
C HIS A 88 6.37 13.43 7.65
N PHE A 89 6.62 14.73 7.70
CA PHE A 89 6.76 15.49 8.93
C PHE A 89 5.46 16.19 9.29
N ASN A 90 4.98 15.99 10.52
CA ASN A 90 3.93 16.79 11.12
C ASN A 90 4.54 17.79 12.10
N ASN A 91 4.76 19.04 11.65
CA ASN A 91 5.33 20.13 12.44
C ASN A 91 4.33 21.30 12.57
N PRO A 92 3.22 21.14 13.31
CA PRO A 92 2.15 22.15 13.38
C PRO A 92 2.61 23.46 14.03
N ASP A 93 3.58 23.39 14.95
CA ASP A 93 4.10 24.55 15.67
C ASP A 93 5.22 25.29 14.89
N LEU A 94 5.53 24.84 13.66
CA LEU A 94 6.56 25.41 12.78
C LEU A 94 7.91 25.60 13.49
N VAL A 95 8.32 24.59 14.27
CA VAL A 95 9.60 24.60 14.98
C VAL A 95 10.73 24.64 13.96
N ASN A 96 11.61 25.63 14.09
CA ASN A 96 12.74 25.87 13.18
C ASN A 96 14.07 25.36 13.75
N GLY A 97 15.07 25.21 12.87
CA GLY A 97 16.46 24.96 13.26
C GLY A 97 16.76 23.51 13.67
N THR A 98 15.87 22.57 13.36
CA THR A 98 16.13 21.14 13.58
C THR A 98 16.62 20.46 12.30
N VAL A 99 17.65 19.63 12.42
CA VAL A 99 18.17 18.83 11.29
C VAL A 99 17.73 17.39 11.50
N ASP A 100 16.99 16.84 10.53
CA ASP A 100 16.61 15.44 10.55
C ASP A 100 17.65 14.57 9.84
N SER A 101 17.79 13.33 10.31
CA SER A 101 18.51 12.25 9.63
C SER A 101 17.81 10.91 9.88
N SER A 102 16.48 10.94 9.97
CA SER A 102 15.64 9.76 10.13
C SER A 102 15.58 8.96 8.83
N GLY A 103 15.19 7.70 8.94
CA GLY A 103 15.02 6.83 7.78
C GLY A 103 14.65 5.41 8.19
N MET A 104 14.93 4.47 7.30
CA MET A 104 14.58 3.06 7.47
C MET A 104 15.82 2.17 7.47
N ARG A 105 15.89 1.24 8.44
CA ARG A 105 16.88 0.16 8.47
C ARG A 105 16.32 -1.07 7.78
N LEU A 106 16.92 -1.40 6.63
CA LEU A 106 16.62 -2.59 5.85
C LEU A 106 17.62 -3.69 6.19
N LYS A 107 17.17 -4.79 6.81
CA LYS A 107 18.04 -5.95 7.08
C LYS A 107 18.00 -6.94 5.92
N ILE A 108 19.10 -7.00 5.18
CA ILE A 108 19.27 -7.89 4.03
C ILE A 108 20.14 -9.09 4.42
N VAL A 109 19.78 -10.28 3.94
CA VAL A 109 20.57 -11.52 4.08
C VAL A 109 20.93 -12.08 2.71
N SER A 110 22.13 -12.65 2.60
CA SER A 110 22.63 -13.31 1.39
C SER A 110 22.12 -14.74 1.23
N LYS A 111 21.85 -15.44 2.33
CA LYS A 111 21.31 -16.80 2.30
C LYS A 111 19.85 -16.78 1.85
N LEU A 112 19.57 -17.52 0.78
CA LEU A 112 18.20 -17.62 0.28
C LEU A 112 17.29 -18.37 1.27
N ARG A 113 16.05 -17.87 1.43
CA ARG A 113 14.95 -18.49 2.17
C ARG A 113 14.16 -19.39 1.22
N LYS A 114 13.18 -20.13 1.74
CA LYS A 114 12.44 -21.14 0.98
C LYS A 114 11.59 -20.53 -0.13
N PHE A 115 10.97 -19.39 0.13
CA PHE A 115 10.08 -18.71 -0.80
C PHE A 115 10.43 -17.24 -0.95
N ASP A 116 10.39 -16.74 -2.17
CA ASP A 116 10.39 -15.30 -2.41
C ASP A 116 9.05 -14.71 -1.96
N ALA A 117 9.10 -13.59 -1.23
CA ALA A 117 7.92 -12.79 -0.92
C ALA A 117 7.64 -11.80 -2.04
N ALA A 118 6.38 -11.40 -2.17
CA ALA A 118 5.96 -10.28 -3.01
C ALA A 118 4.90 -9.44 -2.28
N VAL A 119 4.62 -8.27 -2.85
CA VAL A 119 3.55 -7.38 -2.43
C VAL A 119 2.52 -7.32 -3.57
N MET A 120 1.24 -7.42 -3.24
CA MET A 120 0.14 -7.23 -4.20
C MET A 120 -0.81 -6.15 -3.69
N GLU A 121 -1.21 -5.27 -4.59
CA GLU A 121 -2.19 -4.21 -4.32
C GLU A 121 -3.61 -4.71 -4.60
N LEU A 122 -4.46 -4.66 -3.58
CA LEU A 122 -5.89 -4.95 -3.69
C LEU A 122 -6.71 -3.67 -3.53
N GLY A 123 -7.82 -3.55 -4.24
CA GLY A 123 -8.79 -2.46 -4.03
C GLY A 123 -9.18 -1.76 -5.31
N LEU A 124 -9.24 -0.43 -5.27
CA LEU A 124 -9.73 0.39 -6.38
C LEU A 124 -8.59 0.99 -7.18
N GLU A 125 -8.77 1.06 -8.50
CA GLU A 125 -7.87 1.78 -9.38
C GLU A 125 -7.86 3.29 -9.07
N TYR A 126 -6.73 3.93 -9.34
CA TYR A 126 -6.51 5.36 -9.10
C TYR A 126 -7.08 6.19 -10.25
N THR A 127 -8.41 6.24 -10.35
CA THR A 127 -9.12 6.94 -11.43
C THR A 127 -10.24 7.80 -10.86
N ASP A 128 -10.60 8.86 -11.59
CA ASP A 128 -11.71 9.75 -11.29
C ASP A 128 -13.09 9.09 -11.36
N LYS A 129 -13.16 7.86 -11.89
CA LYS A 129 -14.35 7.00 -11.83
C LYS A 129 -14.71 6.58 -10.41
N MET A 130 -13.75 6.61 -9.49
CA MET A 130 -14.01 6.54 -8.06
C MET A 130 -14.44 7.93 -7.59
N ALA A 131 -15.67 8.06 -7.09
CA ALA A 131 -16.15 9.33 -6.54
C ALA A 131 -16.87 9.13 -5.21
N ILE A 132 -16.56 9.99 -4.25
CA ILE A 132 -17.18 10.05 -2.93
C ILE A 132 -18.01 11.34 -2.86
N PRO A 133 -19.33 11.26 -2.71
CA PRO A 133 -20.17 12.45 -2.54
C PRO A 133 -19.74 13.27 -1.32
N PRO A 134 -19.98 14.60 -1.31
CA PRO A 134 -19.77 15.41 -0.12
C PRO A 134 -20.81 15.07 0.97
N ARG A 135 -20.53 15.49 2.20
CA ARG A 135 -21.44 15.41 3.36
C ARG A 135 -21.86 14.00 3.77
N GLN A 136 -21.02 13.00 3.54
CA GLN A 136 -21.29 11.61 3.95
C GLN A 136 -20.61 11.28 5.29
N VAL A 137 -21.33 10.61 6.19
CA VAL A 137 -20.76 10.12 7.48
C VAL A 137 -19.84 8.91 7.26
N GLY A 138 -20.16 8.09 6.27
CA GLY A 138 -19.44 6.86 5.94
C GLY A 138 -19.93 6.32 4.60
N PHE A 139 -19.27 6.72 3.52
CA PHE A 139 -19.59 6.26 2.17
C PHE A 139 -18.69 5.06 1.80
N PRO A 140 -19.24 3.87 1.52
CA PRO A 140 -18.45 2.71 1.16
C PRO A 140 -18.09 2.72 -0.33
N LEU A 141 -16.84 2.41 -0.63
CA LEU A 141 -16.40 2.03 -1.98
C LEU A 141 -15.64 0.71 -1.92
N SER A 142 -15.96 -0.19 -2.85
CA SER A 142 -15.41 -1.55 -2.90
C SER A 142 -14.67 -1.80 -4.20
N GLY A 143 -13.45 -2.30 -4.08
CA GLY A 143 -12.66 -2.84 -5.19
C GLY A 143 -12.50 -4.35 -5.09
N TYR A 144 -12.32 -4.99 -6.24
CA TYR A 144 -12.42 -6.44 -6.39
C TYR A 144 -11.17 -7.01 -7.06
N CYS A 145 -10.63 -8.05 -6.45
CA CYS A 145 -9.80 -9.04 -7.12
C CYS A 145 -10.70 -10.25 -7.40
N ILE A 146 -11.20 -10.35 -8.62
CA ILE A 146 -12.19 -11.36 -9.02
C ILE A 146 -11.56 -12.76 -9.15
N ALA A 147 -12.39 -13.79 -9.05
CA ALA A 147 -11.96 -15.19 -9.10
C ALA A 147 -11.18 -15.52 -10.39
N GLU A 148 -11.57 -14.95 -11.52
CA GLU A 148 -10.91 -15.13 -12.81
C GLU A 148 -9.48 -14.58 -12.81
N CYS A 149 -9.23 -13.50 -12.06
CA CYS A 149 -7.90 -12.92 -11.95
C CYS A 149 -6.97 -13.79 -11.09
N THR A 150 -7.46 -14.28 -9.95
CA THR A 150 -6.68 -15.19 -9.10
C THR A 150 -6.49 -16.55 -9.76
N ASP A 151 -7.49 -17.05 -10.50
CA ASP A 151 -7.40 -18.31 -11.24
C ASP A 151 -6.32 -18.26 -12.33
N ALA A 152 -6.22 -17.14 -13.05
CA ALA A 152 -5.24 -16.96 -14.11
C ALA A 152 -3.81 -16.74 -13.59
N ALA A 153 -3.64 -16.14 -12.41
CA ALA A 153 -2.35 -15.61 -11.98
C ALA A 153 -1.72 -16.29 -10.75
N LEU A 154 -2.50 -17.00 -9.94
CA LEU A 154 -1.98 -17.70 -8.75
C LEU A 154 -1.57 -19.15 -9.07
N PRO A 155 -0.56 -19.69 -8.37
CA PRO A 155 -0.17 -21.08 -8.54
C PRO A 155 -1.23 -22.04 -7.94
N PRO A 156 -1.27 -23.32 -8.36
CA PRO A 156 -2.27 -24.29 -7.90
C PRO A 156 -2.36 -24.45 -6.37
N GLU A 157 -1.24 -24.34 -5.67
CA GLU A 157 -1.16 -24.38 -4.21
C GLU A 157 -1.68 -23.10 -3.52
N GLY A 158 -1.80 -22.01 -4.27
CA GLY A 158 -2.17 -20.68 -3.79
C GLY A 158 -1.01 -19.91 -3.17
N ILE A 159 -1.34 -18.75 -2.61
CA ILE A 159 -0.41 -17.87 -1.88
C ILE A 159 -0.81 -17.78 -0.41
N THR A 160 0.18 -17.68 0.47
CA THR A 160 0.00 -17.43 1.90
C THR A 160 0.27 -15.96 2.18
N VAL A 161 -0.76 -15.24 2.61
CA VAL A 161 -0.65 -13.82 2.98
C VAL A 161 -0.23 -13.74 4.44
N PHE A 162 0.88 -13.07 4.74
CA PHE A 162 1.42 -12.96 6.10
C PHE A 162 1.45 -11.54 6.66
N GLY A 163 1.28 -10.53 5.80
CA GLY A 163 1.20 -9.14 6.20
C GLY A 163 0.14 -8.39 5.40
N SER A 164 -0.40 -7.32 5.97
CA SER A 164 -1.36 -6.45 5.30
C SER A 164 -1.20 -5.01 5.80
N GLN A 165 -1.18 -4.07 4.87
CA GLN A 165 -1.13 -2.64 5.12
C GLN A 165 -2.32 -1.97 4.42
N LEU A 166 -3.18 -1.35 5.22
CA LEU A 166 -4.37 -0.65 4.72
C LEU A 166 -4.03 0.80 4.44
N HIS A 167 -4.49 1.32 3.31
CA HIS A 167 -4.15 2.67 2.84
C HIS A 167 -5.38 3.38 2.24
N THR A 168 -5.58 4.62 2.72
CA THR A 168 -6.45 5.65 2.14
C THR A 168 -5.76 7.00 2.28
N HIS A 169 -6.34 8.05 1.68
CA HIS A 169 -5.96 9.43 2.00
C HIS A 169 -6.82 9.94 3.18
N LEU A 170 -7.03 11.27 3.23
CA LEU A 170 -7.48 12.01 4.41
C LEU A 170 -8.87 11.61 4.95
N ARG A 171 -9.76 11.08 4.11
CA ARG A 171 -11.18 10.86 4.43
C ARG A 171 -11.47 9.42 4.84
N GLY A 172 -10.53 8.48 4.69
CA GLY A 172 -10.76 7.09 5.07
C GLY A 172 -10.84 6.90 6.58
N VAL A 173 -11.88 6.20 7.03
CA VAL A 173 -12.18 5.98 8.45
C VAL A 173 -12.30 4.50 8.82
N ARG A 174 -12.42 3.63 7.82
CA ARG A 174 -12.54 2.17 8.01
C ARG A 174 -12.17 1.44 6.74
N VAL A 175 -11.46 0.33 6.88
CA VAL A 175 -11.07 -0.53 5.73
C VAL A 175 -11.24 -2.00 6.11
N ILE A 176 -11.77 -2.80 5.19
CA ILE A 176 -11.95 -4.24 5.34
C ILE A 176 -11.62 -4.96 4.03
N THR A 177 -10.88 -6.07 4.12
CA THR A 177 -10.67 -6.99 2.98
C THR A 177 -11.30 -8.33 3.29
N ARG A 178 -12.37 -8.66 2.59
CA ARG A 178 -13.11 -9.92 2.69
C ARG A 178 -12.55 -10.93 1.69
N HIS A 179 -12.60 -12.21 2.04
CA HIS A 179 -12.05 -13.31 1.24
C HIS A 179 -13.14 -14.34 0.95
N PHE A 180 -13.34 -14.67 -0.31
CA PHE A 180 -14.38 -15.58 -0.78
C PHE A 180 -13.77 -16.76 -1.55
N ARG A 181 -14.38 -17.93 -1.39
CA ARG A 181 -14.14 -19.12 -2.21
C ARG A 181 -15.47 -19.63 -2.74
N GLY A 182 -15.72 -19.39 -4.03
CA GLY A 182 -17.06 -19.53 -4.61
C GLY A 182 -18.07 -18.65 -3.87
N LEU A 183 -19.19 -19.22 -3.45
CA LEU A 183 -20.25 -18.49 -2.72
C LEU A 183 -19.99 -18.36 -1.21
N ARG A 184 -18.91 -18.96 -0.69
CA ARG A 184 -18.61 -18.96 0.74
C ARG A 184 -17.62 -17.84 1.08
N GLU A 185 -18.03 -16.98 1.99
CA GLU A 185 -17.10 -16.08 2.68
C GLU A 185 -16.25 -16.87 3.68
N LEU A 186 -14.93 -16.73 3.56
CA LEU A 186 -13.95 -17.24 4.49
C LEU A 186 -13.69 -16.19 5.59
N HIS A 187 -12.66 -16.39 6.41
CA HIS A 187 -12.30 -15.34 7.36
C HIS A 187 -11.77 -14.11 6.60
N GLU A 188 -12.12 -12.92 7.09
CA GLU A 188 -11.56 -11.67 6.56
C GLU A 188 -10.03 -11.69 6.61
N LEU A 189 -9.42 -11.11 5.59
CA LEU A 189 -7.97 -11.04 5.45
C LEU A 189 -7.40 -10.00 6.43
N ASN A 190 -8.01 -8.82 6.45
CA ASN A 190 -7.70 -7.75 7.40
C ASN A 190 -8.93 -6.84 7.56
N ARG A 191 -9.04 -6.20 8.72
CA ARG A 191 -10.10 -5.26 9.07
C ARG A 191 -9.57 -4.24 10.06
N ASP A 192 -9.91 -2.98 9.83
CA ASP A 192 -9.74 -1.91 10.78
C ASP A 192 -10.98 -1.01 10.78
N ASP A 193 -11.77 -1.10 11.85
CA ASP A 193 -12.98 -0.30 12.05
C ASP A 193 -12.68 1.12 12.55
N PHE A 194 -11.48 1.36 13.06
CA PHE A 194 -11.01 2.64 13.58
C PHE A 194 -9.77 3.10 12.82
N TYR A 195 -9.76 2.80 11.53
CA TYR A 195 -8.66 3.14 10.65
C TYR A 195 -8.44 4.66 10.68
N SER A 196 -7.17 5.05 10.74
CA SER A 196 -6.75 6.43 10.58
C SER A 196 -5.69 6.49 9.51
N HIS A 197 -5.86 7.38 8.54
CA HIS A 197 -4.82 7.67 7.55
C HIS A 197 -3.53 8.20 8.20
N HIS A 198 -3.59 8.63 9.46
CA HIS A 198 -2.43 8.99 10.24
C HIS A 198 -1.62 7.78 10.75
N PHE A 199 -2.26 6.61 10.89
CA PHE A 199 -1.63 5.41 11.45
C PHE A 199 -1.73 4.24 10.47
N GLN A 200 -0.85 4.26 9.49
CA GLN A 200 -0.74 3.21 8.47
C GLN A 200 0.44 2.33 8.83
N GLU A 201 0.21 1.10 9.28
CA GLU A 201 1.28 0.15 9.63
C GLU A 201 1.15 -1.12 8.81
N ILE A 202 2.27 -1.82 8.61
CA ILE A 202 2.24 -3.19 8.09
C ILE A 202 1.92 -4.13 9.25
N ARG A 203 0.70 -4.67 9.28
CA ARG A 203 0.28 -5.62 10.30
C ARG A 203 0.68 -7.03 9.92
N GLN A 204 1.33 -7.73 10.85
CA GLN A 204 1.57 -9.16 10.70
C GLN A 204 0.28 -9.94 10.99
N LEU A 205 -0.21 -10.69 10.00
CA LEU A 205 -1.46 -11.42 10.12
C LEU A 205 -1.27 -12.69 10.94
N ARG A 206 -2.05 -12.84 12.02
CA ARG A 206 -1.97 -14.01 12.93
C ARG A 206 -2.35 -15.32 12.23
N ARG A 207 -3.37 -15.29 11.37
CA ARG A 207 -3.95 -16.50 10.74
C ARG A 207 -3.33 -16.88 9.40
N LYS A 208 -2.51 -15.99 8.83
CA LYS A 208 -1.86 -16.13 7.52
C LYS A 208 -2.74 -16.80 6.44
N PRO A 209 -3.82 -16.15 5.97
CA PRO A 209 -4.80 -16.80 5.08
C PRO A 209 -4.16 -17.27 3.76
N VAL A 210 -4.67 -18.38 3.23
CA VAL A 210 -4.24 -18.96 1.95
C VAL A 210 -5.27 -18.64 0.87
N VAL A 211 -4.86 -17.81 -0.10
CA VAL A 211 -5.66 -17.44 -1.27
C VAL A 211 -5.32 -18.39 -2.40
N LYS A 212 -6.32 -19.07 -2.95
CA LYS A 212 -6.16 -20.05 -4.02
C LYS A 212 -6.65 -19.51 -5.36
N PRO A 213 -6.23 -20.12 -6.48
CA PRO A 213 -6.88 -19.92 -7.79
C PRO A 213 -8.40 -20.03 -7.67
N GLY A 214 -9.12 -19.07 -8.24
CA GLY A 214 -10.59 -18.99 -8.19
C GLY A 214 -11.17 -18.38 -6.92
N ASP A 215 -10.35 -17.92 -5.97
CA ASP A 215 -10.82 -17.14 -4.83
C ASP A 215 -11.03 -15.67 -5.22
N ALA A 216 -11.96 -14.98 -4.57
CA ALA A 216 -12.14 -13.54 -4.74
C ALA A 216 -11.77 -12.77 -3.46
N LEU A 217 -11.15 -11.61 -3.62
CA LEU A 217 -10.84 -10.68 -2.52
C LEU A 217 -11.57 -9.36 -2.76
N VAL A 218 -12.26 -8.86 -1.74
CA VAL A 218 -13.04 -7.63 -1.83
C VAL A 218 -12.56 -6.66 -0.77
N THR A 219 -11.89 -5.59 -1.18
CA THR A 219 -11.44 -4.52 -0.29
C THR A 219 -12.45 -3.39 -0.31
N THR A 220 -13.01 -3.05 0.84
CA THR A 220 -13.98 -1.96 0.99
C THR A 220 -13.43 -0.92 1.95
N CYS A 221 -13.40 0.33 1.49
CA CYS A 221 -13.02 1.49 2.28
C CYS A 221 -14.25 2.35 2.53
N TYR A 222 -14.34 2.92 3.73
CA TYR A 222 -15.40 3.83 4.13
C TYR A 222 -14.81 5.22 4.35
N TYR A 223 -15.49 6.22 3.80
CA TYR A 223 -15.02 7.60 3.81
C TYR A 223 -15.97 8.52 4.55
N ASN A 224 -15.43 9.39 5.40
CA ASN A 224 -16.15 10.48 6.03
C ASN A 224 -15.85 11.78 5.28
N THR A 225 -16.87 12.34 4.64
CA THR A 225 -16.81 13.60 3.89
C THR A 225 -17.73 14.67 4.48
N LEU A 226 -18.11 14.57 5.77
CA LEU A 226 -19.01 15.50 6.44
C LEU A 226 -18.58 16.97 6.30
N GLU A 227 -17.28 17.24 6.37
CA GLU A 227 -16.72 18.60 6.33
C GLU A 227 -16.47 19.12 4.91
N TYR A 228 -16.58 18.24 3.90
CA TYR A 228 -16.24 18.56 2.51
C TYR A 228 -17.47 19.01 1.73
N ARG A 229 -17.29 20.03 0.86
CA ARG A 229 -18.37 20.62 0.06
C ARG A 229 -18.50 20.03 -1.35
N ASN A 230 -17.39 19.57 -1.91
CA ASN A 230 -17.34 19.00 -3.26
C ASN A 230 -17.14 17.49 -3.19
N ALA A 231 -17.51 16.80 -4.27
CA ALA A 231 -17.17 15.40 -4.44
C ALA A 231 -15.64 15.21 -4.40
N THR A 232 -15.19 14.13 -3.78
CA THR A 232 -13.77 13.73 -3.78
C THR A 232 -13.60 12.61 -4.79
N LEU A 233 -12.61 12.75 -5.67
CA LEU A 233 -12.33 11.78 -6.73
C LEU A 233 -11.15 10.88 -6.34
N GLY A 234 -11.05 9.71 -6.99
CA GLY A 234 -9.88 8.84 -6.87
C GLY A 234 -8.68 9.41 -7.62
N GLY A 235 -7.49 9.30 -7.05
CA GLY A 235 -6.29 9.87 -7.66
C GLY A 235 -5.04 9.72 -6.80
N PHE A 236 -3.93 10.29 -7.28
CA PHE A 236 -2.63 10.20 -6.64
C PHE A 236 -2.36 11.32 -5.62
N SER A 237 -3.10 12.44 -5.69
CA SER A 237 -2.89 13.56 -4.79
C SER A 237 -3.47 13.27 -3.42
N ILE A 238 -2.85 13.78 -2.35
CA ILE A 238 -3.40 13.71 -0.99
C ILE A 238 -4.82 14.32 -0.87
N SER A 239 -5.15 15.26 -1.76
CA SER A 239 -6.48 15.86 -1.85
C SER A 239 -7.52 14.94 -2.48
N ASP A 240 -7.09 13.95 -3.27
CA ASP A 240 -7.92 12.90 -3.87
C ASP A 240 -8.12 11.77 -2.84
N GLU A 241 -8.65 10.63 -3.26
CA GLU A 241 -8.75 9.43 -2.42
C GLU A 241 -8.20 8.15 -3.05
N MET A 242 -7.88 7.20 -2.17
CA MET A 242 -7.45 5.85 -2.51
C MET A 242 -8.17 4.81 -1.64
N CYS A 243 -8.31 3.60 -2.17
CA CYS A 243 -8.72 2.42 -1.42
C CYS A 243 -7.80 1.27 -1.72
N VAL A 244 -6.83 1.02 -0.84
CA VAL A 244 -5.80 0.01 -1.08
C VAL A 244 -5.56 -0.85 0.14
N ASN A 245 -5.35 -2.15 -0.10
CA ASN A 245 -4.72 -3.05 0.84
C ASN A 245 -3.49 -3.69 0.16
N TYR A 246 -2.31 -3.34 0.65
CA TYR A 246 -1.06 -3.98 0.26
C TYR A 246 -0.90 -5.28 1.05
N ILE A 247 -1.04 -6.41 0.37
CA ILE A 247 -0.86 -7.72 0.99
C ILE A 247 0.58 -8.20 0.75
N HIS A 248 1.25 -8.64 1.82
CA HIS A 248 2.55 -9.29 1.75
C HIS A 248 2.35 -10.79 1.76
N TYR A 249 2.84 -11.49 0.74
CA TYR A 249 2.55 -12.90 0.53
C TYR A 249 3.73 -13.69 -0.02
N TYR A 250 3.63 -15.02 0.04
CA TYR A 250 4.54 -15.95 -0.63
C TYR A 250 3.77 -17.21 -1.10
N PRO A 251 4.25 -17.96 -2.10
CA PRO A 251 5.37 -17.61 -2.99
C PRO A 251 5.03 -16.42 -3.89
N ALA A 252 6.06 -15.66 -4.30
CA ALA A 252 5.92 -14.54 -5.21
C ALA A 252 5.30 -14.98 -6.56
N THR A 253 4.42 -14.13 -7.11
CA THR A 253 3.81 -14.32 -8.44
C THR A 253 4.02 -13.08 -9.29
N LYS A 254 3.61 -13.14 -10.56
CA LYS A 254 3.61 -11.96 -11.46
C LYS A 254 2.44 -11.00 -11.21
N LEU A 255 1.48 -11.36 -10.34
CA LEU A 255 0.35 -10.52 -10.01
C LEU A 255 0.76 -9.50 -8.94
N GLU A 256 0.97 -8.26 -9.38
CA GLU A 256 1.32 -7.14 -8.50
C GLU A 256 0.10 -6.25 -8.21
N VAL A 257 -0.80 -6.09 -9.17
CA VAL A 257 -2.00 -5.24 -9.04
C VAL A 257 -3.23 -6.08 -9.34
N CYS A 258 -4.11 -6.23 -8.35
CA CYS A 258 -5.41 -6.87 -8.51
C CYS A 258 -6.50 -5.90 -8.02
N LYS A 259 -6.89 -4.99 -8.92
CA LYS A 259 -7.81 -3.89 -8.65
C LYS A 259 -8.96 -3.88 -9.64
N SER A 260 -9.97 -3.08 -9.34
CA SER A 260 -11.10 -2.84 -10.23
C SER A 260 -11.50 -1.38 -10.23
N SER A 261 -12.23 -0.96 -11.26
CA SER A 261 -13.00 0.29 -11.30
C SER A 261 -14.38 0.04 -11.92
N VAL A 262 -15.29 0.99 -11.76
CA VAL A 262 -16.58 0.95 -12.47
C VAL A 262 -16.34 1.12 -13.97
N SER A 263 -17.17 0.48 -14.80
CA SER A 263 -17.06 0.64 -16.25
C SER A 263 -17.42 2.07 -16.68
N GLU A 264 -16.66 2.61 -17.63
CA GLU A 264 -16.90 3.94 -18.21
C GLU A 264 -18.33 4.10 -18.73
N ARG A 265 -18.83 3.06 -19.40
CA ARG A 265 -20.18 3.05 -19.96
C ARG A 265 -21.24 3.20 -18.88
N THR A 266 -21.14 2.40 -17.81
CA THR A 266 -22.07 2.49 -16.67
C THR A 266 -22.04 3.88 -16.04
N LEU A 267 -20.85 4.48 -15.91
CA LEU A 267 -20.70 5.82 -15.34
C LEU A 267 -21.28 6.91 -16.26
N SER A 268 -21.05 6.81 -17.57
CA SER A 268 -21.66 7.70 -18.56
C SER A 268 -23.19 7.62 -18.55
N ASP A 269 -23.75 6.40 -18.48
CA ASP A 269 -25.19 6.17 -18.43
C ASP A 269 -25.81 6.79 -17.15
N TYR A 270 -25.09 6.72 -16.02
CA TYR A 270 -25.49 7.35 -14.76
C TYR A 270 -25.59 8.88 -14.87
N PHE A 271 -24.64 9.54 -15.53
CA PHE A 271 -24.64 11.01 -15.69
C PHE A 271 -25.52 11.53 -16.82
N SER A 272 -25.96 10.65 -17.73
CA SER A 272 -26.80 11.02 -18.89
C SER A 272 -28.31 10.99 -18.57
N CYS A 273 -28.69 10.55 -17.37
CA CYS A 273 -30.06 10.57 -16.85
C CYS A 273 -30.36 11.88 -16.11
#